data_AF-A0AB34IWI5-F1
#
_entry.id   AF-A0AB34IWI5-F1
#
_cell.length_a   1.000
_cell.length_b   1.000
_cell.length_c   1.000
_cell.angle_alpha   90.00
_cell.angle_beta   90.00
_cell.angle_gamma   90.00
#
_symmetry.space_group_name_H-M   'P 1'
#
loop_
_entity.id
_entity.type
_entity.pdbx_description
1 polymer ?
#
loop_
_entity_poly.entity_id
_entity_poly.type
_entity_poly.pdbx_seq_one_letter_code
_entity_poly.pdbx_strand_id
1 'polypeptide(L)'
;MSAEGEPPPEEPAEEEENTAEEIAGESQASETSRSAAPAAEVVGAIELREGTTLETPRTLAETRLVPGTPRSELQVSEAELGNMALRAKQQRLKAEQDRQLLQNRINRLLIEQERACKRIAETRRRADEINALKKRNVASHNAKQDASQWMDSEQELQRQLLQANKQQRKKAIETSRAAIHQLRCEEVQVLKQMRKENEETVHVQRSIERGRAQVRKEQVREAQRQALERKQQEQQAALAKLRMDRESKRQQIGDDAETQRRQFAALAEEERRLRQSLQAWSKEQAEAYTNLEKERVASRQSSRGRDGTNVDEA
;
A
#
# COMPACT_ATOMS: atom_id res chain seq x y z
N MET A 1 -40.18 -24.56 3.99
CA MET A 1 -38.78 -24.12 3.92
C MET A 1 -38.76 -22.69 4.42
N SER A 2 -38.68 -22.54 5.74
CA SER A 2 -38.72 -21.25 6.44
C SER A 2 -37.27 -20.84 6.68
N ALA A 3 -36.84 -19.72 6.12
CA ALA A 3 -35.52 -19.16 6.35
C ALA A 3 -35.55 -18.42 7.69
N GLU A 4 -34.83 -18.96 8.66
CA GLU A 4 -34.49 -18.30 9.93
C GLU A 4 -33.55 -17.14 9.61
N GLY A 5 -34.01 -15.92 9.89
CA GLY A 5 -33.21 -14.71 9.81
C GLY A 5 -32.40 -14.54 11.09
N GLU A 6 -31.08 -14.62 10.97
CA GLU A 6 -30.12 -14.21 12.00
C GLU A 6 -30.30 -12.71 12.32
N PRO A 7 -30.43 -12.31 13.59
CA PRO A 7 -30.42 -10.91 13.98
C PRO A 7 -28.99 -10.34 13.92
N PRO A 8 -28.84 -9.03 13.63
CA PRO A 8 -27.54 -8.38 13.52
C PRO A 8 -26.83 -8.27 14.89
N PRO A 9 -25.48 -8.18 14.88
CA PRO A 9 -24.70 -8.08 16.11
C PRO A 9 -24.95 -6.74 16.81
N GLU A 10 -25.23 -6.82 18.11
CA GLU A 10 -25.32 -5.68 19.02
C GLU A 10 -23.98 -4.95 19.06
N GLU A 11 -23.99 -3.67 18.67
CA GLU A 11 -22.87 -2.76 18.87
C GLU A 11 -22.73 -2.45 20.37
N PRO A 12 -21.51 -2.45 20.92
CA PRO A 12 -21.29 -2.07 22.30
C PRO A 12 -21.58 -0.58 22.48
N ALA A 13 -22.46 -0.27 23.44
CA ALA A 13 -22.71 1.08 23.91
C ALA A 13 -21.39 1.70 24.40
N GLU A 14 -20.91 2.72 23.70
CA GLU A 14 -19.85 3.60 24.19
C GLU A 14 -20.43 4.42 25.35
N GLU A 15 -20.04 4.06 26.57
CA GLU A 15 -20.21 4.88 27.77
C GLU A 15 -19.37 6.15 27.60
N GLU A 16 -19.98 7.24 27.11
CA GLU A 16 -19.40 8.57 27.19
C GLU A 16 -19.37 9.03 28.66
N GLU A 17 -18.29 8.68 29.34
CA GLU A 17 -17.87 9.27 30.60
C GLU A 17 -17.41 10.72 30.35
N ASN A 18 -18.38 11.63 30.17
CA ASN A 18 -18.13 13.07 30.17
C ASN A 18 -17.89 13.54 31.61
N THR A 19 -16.66 13.36 32.08
CA THR A 19 -16.13 14.03 33.27
C THR A 19 -16.25 15.54 33.09
N ALA A 20 -17.13 16.14 33.88
CA ALA A 20 -17.18 17.56 34.12
C ALA A 20 -15.86 18.02 34.76
N GLU A 21 -15.03 18.75 33.99
CA GLU A 21 -13.94 19.52 34.55
C GLU A 21 -14.38 20.99 34.68
N GLU A 22 -14.71 21.29 35.92
CA GLU A 22 -15.08 22.57 36.52
C GLU A 22 -13.97 23.62 36.32
N ILE A 23 -14.09 24.44 35.27
CA ILE A 23 -13.25 25.64 35.11
C ILE A 23 -13.87 26.77 35.96
N ALA A 24 -13.59 26.74 37.25
CA ALA A 24 -13.75 27.89 38.15
C ALA A 24 -12.63 28.89 37.87
N GLY A 25 -12.89 29.84 36.96
CA GLY A 25 -12.03 31.00 36.70
C GLY A 25 -12.39 32.17 37.61
N GLU A 26 -11.97 32.09 38.87
CA GLU A 26 -12.05 33.17 39.87
C GLU A 26 -10.63 33.72 40.15
N SER A 27 -10.56 35.02 40.49
CA SER A 27 -9.37 35.84 40.86
C SER A 27 -8.90 36.77 39.73
N GLN A 28 -9.38 38.01 39.62
CA GLN A 28 -9.14 39.17 40.50
C GLN A 28 -7.67 39.47 40.85
N ALA A 29 -7.37 40.75 40.68
CA ALA A 29 -6.42 41.59 41.41
C ALA A 29 -4.92 41.32 41.16
N SER A 30 -4.26 42.34 40.61
CA SER A 30 -3.21 43.11 41.31
C SER A 30 -1.84 42.43 41.16
N GLU A 31 -0.74 43.09 40.86
CA GLU A 31 -0.23 44.28 41.51
C GLU A 31 1.01 44.70 40.73
N THR A 32 1.19 46.01 40.61
CA THR A 32 2.45 46.72 40.47
C THR A 32 3.69 45.96 40.98
N SER A 33 4.75 45.87 40.17
CA SER A 33 6.10 46.31 40.56
C SER A 33 7.18 45.92 39.54
N ARG A 34 8.26 46.72 39.53
CA ARG A 34 9.61 46.50 38.96
C ARG A 34 9.89 47.10 37.58
N SER A 35 10.25 48.39 37.60
CA SER A 35 11.37 48.87 36.80
C SER A 35 12.42 49.44 37.75
N ALA A 36 13.47 48.66 37.98
CA ALA A 36 14.63 49.05 38.77
C ALA A 36 15.86 49.05 37.85
N ALA A 37 16.44 50.24 37.71
CA ALA A 37 17.85 50.58 37.44
C ALA A 37 18.61 49.95 36.24
N PRO A 38 19.27 50.78 35.41
CA PRO A 38 20.55 50.40 34.81
C PRO A 38 21.69 50.61 35.82
N ALA A 39 22.56 49.61 35.91
CA ALA A 39 23.78 49.59 36.71
C ALA A 39 24.78 50.65 36.22
N ALA A 40 25.17 51.56 37.11
CA ALA A 40 26.34 52.41 36.93
C ALA A 40 27.55 51.71 37.55
N GLU A 41 28.44 51.31 36.65
CA GLU A 41 29.80 50.88 36.85
C GLU A 41 30.63 52.05 37.40
N VAL A 42 31.17 51.92 38.63
CA VAL A 42 32.30 52.74 39.07
C VAL A 42 33.30 51.84 39.80
N VAL A 43 34.36 51.57 39.06
CA VAL A 43 35.66 51.07 39.50
C VAL A 43 36.26 52.09 40.47
N GLY A 44 36.59 51.65 41.69
CA GLY A 44 37.29 52.48 42.68
C GLY A 44 38.20 51.58 43.51
N ALA A 45 39.49 51.64 43.18
CA ALA A 45 40.57 50.85 43.76
C ALA A 45 40.64 50.96 45.28
N ILE A 46 40.70 49.80 45.96
CA ILE A 46 41.10 49.71 47.37
C ILE A 46 42.58 49.36 47.37
N GLU A 47 43.40 50.34 47.75
CA GLU A 47 44.81 50.16 48.03
C GLU A 47 45.00 49.15 49.17
N LEU A 48 45.72 48.08 48.85
CA LEU A 48 46.31 47.14 49.79
C LEU A 48 47.39 47.89 50.58
N ARG A 49 47.13 48.17 51.85
CA ARG A 49 48.19 48.63 52.77
C ARG A 49 48.88 47.41 53.35
N GLU A 50 50.05 47.14 52.79
CA GLU A 50 50.99 46.09 53.17
C GLU A 50 51.44 46.23 54.63
N GLY A 51 51.75 45.06 55.20
CA GLY A 51 52.14 44.91 56.59
C GLY A 51 53.46 45.58 56.94
N THR A 52 53.53 46.05 58.17
CA THR A 52 54.79 46.33 58.86
C THR A 52 54.99 45.25 59.91
N THR A 53 55.91 44.36 59.59
CA THR A 53 56.55 43.41 60.48
C THR A 53 57.38 44.12 61.54
N LEU A 54 57.38 43.54 62.74
CA LEU A 54 58.52 43.33 63.64
C LEU A 54 59.51 44.51 63.81
N GLU A 55 59.61 45.02 65.04
CA GLU A 55 60.92 45.13 65.70
C GLU A 55 60.75 45.33 67.22
N THR A 56 61.29 44.37 67.96
CA THR A 56 61.53 44.43 69.40
C THR A 56 62.97 44.92 69.60
N PRO A 57 63.24 45.90 70.46
CA PRO A 57 64.53 45.96 71.13
C PRO A 57 64.39 45.66 72.63
N ARG A 58 64.88 44.47 72.95
CA ARG A 58 65.34 43.99 74.25
C ARG A 58 66.41 44.97 74.76
N THR A 59 66.14 45.72 75.82
CA THR A 59 67.18 46.44 76.57
C THR A 59 67.32 45.82 77.94
N LEU A 60 68.40 45.04 78.07
CA LEU A 60 68.96 44.57 79.33
C LEU A 60 69.56 45.78 80.06
N ALA A 61 69.05 46.09 81.24
CA ALA A 61 69.73 46.94 82.21
C ALA A 61 70.04 46.07 83.43
N GLU A 62 71.15 45.36 83.32
CA GLU A 62 71.82 44.60 84.36
C GLU A 62 72.65 45.57 85.21
N THR A 63 72.08 46.04 86.32
CA THR A 63 72.81 46.87 87.29
C THR A 63 73.57 45.95 88.26
N ARG A 64 74.82 45.64 87.91
CA ARG A 64 75.89 45.28 88.86
C ARG A 64 76.23 46.50 89.73
N LEU A 65 76.67 46.25 90.99
CA LEU A 65 77.41 47.08 91.97
C LEU A 65 76.76 46.89 93.37
N VAL A 66 77.36 46.48 94.49
CA VAL A 66 78.71 46.14 95.00
C VAL A 66 78.49 45.40 96.34
N PRO A 67 79.22 44.32 96.70
CA PRO A 67 79.31 43.84 98.08
C PRO A 67 80.56 44.43 98.74
N GLY A 68 80.37 45.40 99.64
CA GLY A 68 81.45 46.10 100.35
C GLY A 68 81.09 46.35 101.80
N THR A 69 81.66 45.52 102.68
CA THR A 69 81.86 45.69 104.13
C THR A 69 82.54 47.04 104.45
N PRO A 70 82.55 47.58 105.70
CA PRO A 70 82.47 46.86 106.98
C PRO A 70 81.44 47.41 108.00
N ARG A 71 81.11 46.50 108.92
CA ARG A 71 80.37 46.68 110.17
C ARG A 71 81.16 47.65 111.06
N SER A 72 80.84 48.94 110.96
CA SER A 72 81.26 49.96 111.92
C SER A 72 80.36 49.86 113.14
N GLU A 73 80.91 49.42 114.27
CA GLU A 73 80.26 49.54 115.58
C GLU A 73 80.21 51.02 115.96
N LEU A 74 79.28 51.73 115.36
CA LEU A 74 78.83 53.01 115.87
C LEU A 74 78.15 52.72 117.20
N GLN A 75 78.75 53.18 118.30
CA GLN A 75 78.01 53.49 119.51
C GLN A 75 77.00 54.56 119.13
N VAL A 76 75.86 54.12 118.61
CA VAL A 76 74.79 54.98 118.16
C VAL A 76 74.29 55.69 119.41
N SER A 77 74.59 56.98 119.51
CA SER A 77 74.03 57.81 120.57
C SER A 77 72.50 57.73 120.46
N GLU A 78 71.78 57.78 121.57
CA GLU A 78 70.31 57.62 121.61
C GLU A 78 69.59 58.55 120.60
N ALA A 79 70.19 59.72 120.29
CA ALA A 79 69.75 60.66 119.28
C ALA A 79 69.90 60.17 117.82
N GLU A 80 70.96 59.42 117.49
CA GLU A 80 71.18 58.85 116.15
C GLU A 80 70.27 57.64 115.89
N LEU A 81 69.97 56.84 116.92
CA LEU A 81 68.96 55.77 116.87
C LEU A 81 67.57 56.36 116.63
N GLY A 82 67.25 57.47 117.29
CA GLY A 82 66.03 58.25 117.04
C GLY A 82 65.94 58.77 115.59
N ASN A 83 67.03 59.31 115.04
CA ASN A 83 67.10 59.77 113.65
C ASN A 83 67.03 58.61 112.64
N MET A 84 67.64 57.46 112.95
CA MET A 84 67.57 56.26 112.13
C MET A 84 66.15 55.67 112.13
N ALA A 85 65.49 55.62 113.28
CA ALA A 85 64.10 55.19 113.41
C ALA A 85 63.13 56.14 112.66
N LEU A 86 63.37 57.45 112.72
CA LEU A 86 62.62 58.45 111.95
C LEU A 86 62.80 58.27 110.44
N ARG A 87 64.03 58.06 109.98
CA ARG A 87 64.34 57.78 108.56
C ARG A 87 63.73 56.47 108.10
N ALA A 88 63.80 55.40 108.90
CA ALA A 88 63.14 54.13 108.60
C ALA A 88 61.61 54.27 108.52
N LYS A 89 61.01 55.08 109.40
CA LYS A 89 59.57 55.40 109.34
C LYS A 89 59.21 56.20 108.08
N GLN A 90 60.00 57.20 107.71
CA GLN A 90 59.81 57.97 106.46
C GLN A 90 59.98 57.09 105.21
N GLN A 91 60.98 56.20 105.20
CA GLN A 91 61.19 55.24 104.12
C GLN A 91 60.03 54.25 104.00
N ARG A 92 59.49 53.77 105.12
CA ARG A 92 58.29 52.92 105.14
C ARG A 92 57.07 53.66 104.59
N LEU A 93 56.85 54.90 105.02
CA LEU A 93 55.76 55.75 104.50
C LEU A 93 55.89 55.99 103.00
N LYS A 94 57.10 56.28 102.51
CA LYS A 94 57.40 56.41 101.08
C LYS A 94 57.13 55.10 100.33
N ALA A 95 57.57 53.96 100.84
CA ALA A 95 57.31 52.66 100.25
C ALA A 95 55.80 52.31 100.23
N GLU A 96 55.05 52.68 101.27
CA GLU A 96 53.59 52.53 101.31
C GLU A 96 52.90 53.44 100.29
N GLN A 97 53.35 54.69 100.12
CA GLN A 97 52.87 55.61 99.08
C GLN A 97 53.18 55.10 97.67
N ASP A 98 54.41 54.63 97.43
CA ASP A 98 54.84 54.04 96.15
C ASP A 98 54.02 52.78 95.84
N ARG A 99 53.77 51.92 96.85
CA ARG A 99 52.88 50.76 96.72
C ARG A 99 51.46 51.17 96.32
N GLN A 100 50.90 52.22 96.92
CA GLN A 100 49.57 52.73 96.56
C GLN A 100 49.53 53.30 95.14
N LEU A 101 50.55 54.06 94.71
CA LEU A 101 50.66 54.57 93.34
C LEU A 101 50.77 53.43 92.32
N LEU A 102 51.58 52.41 92.60
CA LEU A 102 51.70 51.21 91.77
C LEU A 102 50.37 50.45 91.71
N GLN A 103 49.67 50.27 92.84
CA GLN A 103 48.36 49.63 92.87
C GLN A 103 47.34 50.40 92.01
N ASN A 104 47.30 51.73 92.13
CA ASN A 104 46.42 52.58 91.32
C ASN A 104 46.74 52.48 89.82
N ARG A 105 48.02 52.43 89.46
CA ARG A 105 48.46 52.23 88.07
C ARG A 105 48.06 50.86 87.54
N ILE A 106 48.28 49.80 88.32
CA ILE A 106 47.87 48.43 87.97
C ILE A 106 46.34 48.39 87.76
N ASN A 107 45.56 48.96 88.68
CA ASN A 107 44.11 49.01 88.55
C ASN A 107 43.66 49.74 87.26
N ARG A 108 44.29 50.86 86.90
CA ARG A 108 44.03 51.56 85.63
C ARG A 108 44.34 50.69 84.41
N LEU A 109 45.51 50.03 84.41
CA LEU A 109 45.91 49.13 83.33
C LEU A 109 44.95 47.94 83.18
N LEU A 110 44.48 47.37 84.29
CA LEU A 110 43.48 46.29 84.26
C LEU A 110 42.14 46.76 83.66
N ILE A 111 41.66 47.95 84.04
CA ILE A 111 40.44 48.53 83.45
C ILE A 111 40.64 48.80 81.95
N GLU A 112 41.80 49.31 81.54
CA GLU A 112 42.12 49.54 80.13
C GLU A 112 42.21 48.24 79.34
N GLN A 113 42.83 47.20 79.91
CA GLN A 113 42.89 45.86 79.33
C GLN A 113 41.50 45.27 79.17
N GLU A 114 40.64 45.36 80.19
CA GLU A 114 39.25 44.89 80.11
C GLU A 114 38.46 45.64 79.02
N ARG A 115 38.61 46.96 78.93
CA ARG A 115 38.00 47.78 77.86
C ARG A 115 38.53 47.38 76.48
N ALA A 116 39.82 47.11 76.34
CA ALA A 116 40.42 46.64 75.09
C ALA A 116 39.89 45.25 74.70
N CYS A 117 39.82 44.31 75.66
CA CYS A 117 39.24 42.99 75.45
C CYS A 117 37.78 43.06 75.00
N LYS A 118 36.95 43.91 75.63
CA LYS A 118 35.56 44.13 75.22
C LYS A 118 35.46 44.67 73.79
N ARG A 119 36.29 45.66 73.42
CA ARG A 119 36.35 46.19 72.05
C ARG A 119 36.77 45.12 71.04
N ILE A 120 37.79 44.32 71.34
CA ILE A 120 38.25 43.23 70.46
C ILE A 120 37.15 42.18 70.29
N ALA A 121 36.47 41.78 71.38
CA ALA A 121 35.38 40.82 71.32
C ALA A 121 34.21 41.33 70.47
N GLU A 122 33.85 42.61 70.59
CA GLU A 122 32.82 43.23 69.76
C GLU A 122 33.23 43.30 68.28
N THR A 123 34.48 43.71 67.97
CA THR A 123 34.98 43.74 66.59
C THR A 123 34.98 42.34 65.98
N ARG A 124 35.37 41.30 66.73
CA ARG A 124 35.28 39.90 66.29
C ARG A 124 33.84 39.48 66.00
N ARG A 125 32.91 39.77 66.92
CA ARG A 125 31.48 39.48 66.74
C ARG A 125 30.91 40.16 65.49
N ARG A 126 31.24 41.44 65.27
CA ARG A 126 30.83 42.18 64.06
C ARG A 126 31.46 41.60 62.78
N ALA A 127 32.73 41.18 62.83
CA ALA A 127 33.38 40.54 61.69
C ALA A 127 32.71 39.19 61.34
N ASP A 128 32.36 38.39 62.36
CA ASP A 128 31.65 37.12 62.18
C ASP A 128 30.24 37.34 61.58
N GLU A 129 29.52 38.36 62.05
CA GLU A 129 28.22 38.76 61.50
C GLU A 129 28.32 39.19 60.03
N ILE A 130 29.30 40.04 59.69
CA ILE A 130 29.57 40.45 58.30
C ILE A 130 29.90 39.22 57.44
N ASN A 131 30.73 38.31 57.94
CA ASN A 131 31.08 37.09 57.22
C ASN A 131 29.88 36.16 57.03
N ALA A 132 28.99 36.04 58.02
CA ALA A 132 27.75 35.28 57.91
C ALA A 132 26.81 35.89 56.86
N LEU A 133 26.64 37.23 56.86
CA LEU A 133 25.86 37.93 55.86
C LEU A 133 26.44 37.78 54.44
N LYS A 134 27.77 37.87 54.29
CA LYS A 134 28.45 37.61 53.01
C LYS A 134 28.18 36.19 52.52
N LYS A 135 28.34 35.18 53.38
CA LYS A 135 28.05 33.78 53.03
C LYS A 135 26.59 33.59 52.60
N ARG A 136 25.64 34.20 53.33
CA ARG A 136 24.21 34.16 52.98
C ARG A 136 23.92 34.83 51.64
N ASN A 137 24.52 35.99 51.38
CA ASN A 137 24.33 36.72 50.12
C ASN A 137 24.90 35.94 48.93
N VAL A 138 26.09 35.35 49.08
CA VAL A 138 26.69 34.49 48.05
C VAL A 138 25.81 33.27 47.80
N ALA A 139 25.34 32.58 48.86
CA ALA A 139 24.43 31.45 48.70
C ALA A 139 23.12 31.83 48.00
N SER A 140 22.52 32.98 48.35
CA SER A 140 21.30 33.47 47.70
C SER A 140 21.56 33.88 46.25
N HIS A 141 22.73 34.43 45.92
CA HIS A 141 23.10 34.78 44.56
C HIS A 141 23.28 33.52 43.71
N ASN A 142 24.03 32.52 44.20
CA ASN A 142 24.23 31.25 43.51
C ASN A 142 22.89 30.54 43.27
N ALA A 143 22.01 30.47 44.28
CA ALA A 143 20.69 29.87 44.11
C ALA A 143 19.84 30.57 43.02
N LYS A 144 19.96 31.89 42.88
CA LYS A 144 19.29 32.64 41.79
C LYS A 144 19.92 32.34 40.43
N GLN A 145 21.24 32.24 40.36
CA GLN A 145 21.93 31.86 39.12
C GLN A 145 21.57 30.45 38.69
N ASP A 146 21.58 29.48 39.61
CA ASP A 146 21.22 28.09 39.35
C ASP A 146 19.76 27.97 38.88
N ALA A 147 18.84 28.70 39.52
CA ALA A 147 17.44 28.74 39.09
C ALA A 147 17.26 29.35 37.69
N SER A 148 18.01 30.42 37.38
CA SER A 148 18.00 31.03 36.03
C SER A 148 18.53 30.07 34.98
N GLN A 149 19.68 29.42 35.24
CA GLN A 149 20.27 28.46 34.33
C GLN A 149 19.35 27.27 34.09
N TRP A 150 18.68 26.78 35.14
CA TRP A 150 17.69 25.72 35.02
C TRP A 150 16.51 26.13 34.14
N MET A 151 15.94 27.32 34.36
CA MET A 151 14.86 27.84 33.51
C MET A 151 15.29 28.02 32.05
N ASP A 152 16.49 28.54 31.80
CA ASP A 152 17.01 28.71 30.45
C ASP A 152 17.20 27.36 29.74
N SER A 153 17.72 26.36 30.47
CA SER A 153 17.88 24.99 29.95
C SER A 153 16.54 24.32 29.62
N GLU A 154 15.53 24.52 30.46
CA GLU A 154 14.17 23.99 30.26
C GLU A 154 13.49 24.67 29.06
N GLN A 155 13.61 25.99 28.92
CA GLN A 155 13.09 26.71 27.76
C GLN A 155 13.75 26.26 26.46
N GLU A 156 15.06 26.02 26.48
CA GLU A 156 15.79 25.53 25.31
C GLU A 156 15.35 24.12 24.93
N LEU A 157 15.15 23.23 25.92
CA LEU A 157 14.58 21.91 25.69
C LEU A 157 13.18 21.98 25.06
N GLN A 158 12.31 22.85 25.57
CA GLN A 158 10.97 23.05 25.00
C GLN A 158 11.02 23.56 23.55
N ARG A 159 11.94 24.49 23.23
CA ARG A 159 12.15 24.95 21.85
C ARG A 159 12.59 23.81 20.93
N GLN A 160 13.51 22.96 21.40
CA GLN A 160 13.97 21.79 20.64
C GLN A 160 12.84 20.79 20.39
N LEU A 161 12.02 20.51 21.39
CA LEU A 161 10.85 19.62 21.26
C LEU A 161 9.83 20.17 20.26
N LEU A 162 9.53 21.47 20.31
CA LEU A 162 8.63 22.11 19.35
C LEU A 162 9.20 22.07 17.93
N GLN A 163 10.51 22.30 17.77
CA GLN A 163 11.19 22.21 16.48
C GLN A 163 11.16 20.78 15.93
N ALA A 164 11.43 19.77 16.75
CA ALA A 164 11.34 18.36 16.39
C ALA A 164 9.92 17.97 15.99
N ASN A 165 8.90 18.39 16.75
CA ASN A 165 7.50 18.12 16.44
C ASN A 165 7.09 18.76 15.11
N LYS A 166 7.50 20.02 14.86
CA LYS A 166 7.28 20.71 13.58
C LYS A 166 7.92 19.96 12.41
N GLN A 167 9.15 19.47 12.58
CA GLN A 167 9.84 18.67 11.56
C GLN A 167 9.14 17.33 11.31
N GLN A 168 8.70 16.64 12.36
CA GLN A 168 7.96 15.39 12.25
C GLN A 168 6.64 15.57 11.51
N ARG A 169 5.86 16.62 11.84
CA ARG A 169 4.64 16.97 11.11
C ARG A 169 4.91 17.28 9.65
N LYS A 170 5.96 18.06 9.35
CA LYS A 170 6.36 18.36 7.97
C LYS A 170 6.67 17.08 7.19
N LYS A 171 7.49 16.19 7.76
CA LYS A 171 7.81 14.89 7.16
C LYS A 171 6.57 14.03 6.94
N ALA A 172 5.65 13.96 7.90
CA ALA A 172 4.40 13.20 7.76
C ALA A 172 3.50 13.73 6.64
N ILE A 173 3.42 15.06 6.47
CA ILE A 173 2.68 15.67 5.37
C ILE A 173 3.35 15.35 4.02
N GLU A 174 4.68 15.43 3.94
CA GLU A 174 5.44 15.12 2.74
C GLU A 174 5.28 13.65 2.33
N THR A 175 5.37 12.71 3.28
CA THR A 175 5.17 11.27 3.02
C THR A 175 3.74 10.98 2.59
N SER A 176 2.74 11.57 3.25
CA SER A 176 1.32 11.44 2.86
C SER A 176 1.06 11.95 1.45
N ARG A 177 1.61 13.13 1.09
CA ARG A 177 1.51 13.69 -0.27
C ARG A 177 2.16 12.80 -1.31
N ALA A 178 3.34 12.26 -1.02
CA ALA A 178 4.05 11.34 -1.91
C ALA A 178 3.23 10.05 -2.12
N ALA A 179 2.66 9.47 -1.06
CA ALA A 179 1.82 8.28 -1.14
C ALA A 179 0.56 8.52 -2.00
N ILE A 180 -0.14 9.64 -1.82
CA ILE A 180 -1.32 9.99 -2.63
C ILE A 180 -0.94 10.16 -4.10
N HIS A 181 0.19 10.82 -4.37
CA HIS A 181 0.68 10.97 -5.74
C HIS A 181 1.01 9.62 -6.38
N GLN A 182 1.69 8.74 -5.65
CA GLN A 182 2.00 7.39 -6.12
C GLN A 182 0.74 6.59 -6.45
N LEU A 183 -0.26 6.59 -5.57
CA LEU A 183 -1.55 5.91 -5.81
C LEU A 183 -2.23 6.43 -7.09
N ARG A 184 -2.20 7.74 -7.35
CA ARG A 184 -2.74 8.31 -8.59
C ARG A 184 -1.97 7.85 -9.84
N CYS A 185 -0.64 7.75 -9.75
CA CYS A 185 0.16 7.22 -10.84
C CYS A 185 -0.16 5.75 -11.11
N GLU A 186 -0.28 4.94 -10.06
CA GLU A 186 -0.64 3.52 -10.14
C GLU A 186 -2.05 3.34 -10.73
N GLU A 187 -3.02 4.14 -10.31
CA GLU A 187 -4.39 4.15 -10.87
C GLU A 187 -4.39 4.44 -12.38
N VAL A 188 -3.67 5.47 -12.82
CA VAL A 188 -3.52 5.80 -14.24
C VAL A 188 -2.83 4.67 -15.01
N GLN A 189 -1.86 4.00 -14.41
CA GLN A 189 -1.19 2.85 -15.02
C GLN A 189 -2.13 1.66 -15.19
N VAL A 190 -2.94 1.34 -14.17
CA VAL A 190 -3.98 0.30 -14.25
C VAL A 190 -4.99 0.61 -15.35
N LEU A 191 -5.47 1.86 -15.44
CA LEU A 191 -6.40 2.26 -16.50
C LEU A 191 -5.79 2.15 -17.90
N LYS A 192 -4.51 2.48 -18.06
CA LYS A 192 -3.78 2.29 -19.34
C LYS A 192 -3.66 0.82 -19.69
N GLN A 193 -3.36 -0.03 -18.71
CA GLN A 193 -3.27 -1.48 -18.90
C GLN A 193 -4.62 -2.07 -19.31
N MET A 194 -5.71 -1.70 -18.60
CA MET A 194 -7.06 -2.15 -18.95
C MET A 194 -7.48 -1.73 -20.36
N ARG A 195 -7.12 -0.51 -20.81
CA ARG A 195 -7.38 -0.07 -22.19
C ARG A 195 -6.64 -0.94 -23.21
N LYS A 196 -5.37 -1.25 -22.96
CA LYS A 196 -4.56 -2.12 -23.82
C LYS A 196 -5.16 -3.53 -23.89
N GLU A 197 -5.52 -4.12 -22.76
CA GLU A 197 -6.16 -5.44 -22.70
C GLU A 197 -7.51 -5.43 -23.43
N ASN A 198 -8.29 -4.36 -23.30
CA ASN A 198 -9.56 -4.21 -24.03
C ASN A 198 -9.33 -4.09 -25.56
N GLU A 199 -8.33 -3.32 -26.00
CA GLU A 199 -7.94 -3.24 -27.42
C GLU A 199 -7.52 -4.61 -27.97
N GLU A 200 -6.74 -5.37 -27.21
CA GLU A 200 -6.31 -6.73 -27.57
C GLU A 200 -7.51 -7.68 -27.67
N THR A 201 -8.43 -7.66 -26.71
CA THR A 201 -9.63 -8.50 -26.75
C THR A 201 -10.54 -8.16 -27.94
N VAL A 202 -10.74 -6.87 -28.24
CA VAL A 202 -11.49 -6.43 -29.43
C VAL A 202 -10.78 -6.90 -30.71
N HIS A 203 -9.46 -6.84 -30.78
CA HIS A 203 -8.70 -7.34 -31.92
C HIS A 203 -8.88 -8.85 -32.10
N VAL A 204 -8.78 -9.64 -31.03
CA VAL A 204 -9.01 -11.09 -31.04
C VAL A 204 -10.44 -11.41 -31.48
N GLN A 205 -11.45 -10.72 -30.95
CA GLN A 205 -12.85 -10.91 -31.35
C GLN A 205 -13.05 -10.65 -32.85
N ARG A 206 -12.52 -9.54 -33.37
CA ARG A 206 -12.58 -9.23 -34.81
C ARG A 206 -11.89 -10.30 -35.66
N SER A 207 -10.78 -10.86 -35.19
CA SER A 207 -10.09 -11.96 -35.88
C SER A 207 -10.97 -13.22 -35.95
N ILE A 208 -11.60 -13.59 -34.82
CA ILE A 208 -12.54 -14.72 -34.74
C ILE A 208 -13.74 -14.51 -35.66
N GLU A 209 -14.33 -13.32 -35.68
CA GLU A 209 -15.45 -12.98 -36.55
C GLU A 209 -15.09 -13.07 -38.03
N ARG A 210 -13.90 -12.58 -38.43
CA ARG A 210 -13.38 -12.75 -39.80
C ARG A 210 -13.25 -14.24 -40.14
N GLY A 211 -12.70 -15.06 -39.24
CA GLY A 211 -12.61 -16.50 -39.42
C GLY A 211 -13.98 -17.16 -39.62
N ARG A 212 -14.97 -16.81 -38.78
CA ARG A 212 -16.37 -17.30 -38.93
C ARG A 212 -17.01 -16.85 -40.24
N ALA A 213 -16.76 -15.62 -40.67
CA ALA A 213 -17.26 -15.12 -41.95
C ALA A 213 -16.65 -15.87 -43.14
N GLN A 214 -15.36 -16.18 -43.07
CA GLN A 214 -14.67 -16.98 -44.08
C GLN A 214 -15.24 -18.41 -44.17
N VAL A 215 -15.41 -19.09 -43.03
CA VAL A 215 -16.02 -20.43 -42.98
C VAL A 215 -17.42 -20.42 -43.58
N ARG A 216 -18.28 -19.45 -43.22
CA ARG A 216 -19.63 -19.32 -43.82
C ARG A 216 -19.58 -19.11 -45.33
N LYS A 217 -18.65 -18.28 -45.81
CA LYS A 217 -18.45 -18.05 -47.25
C LYS A 217 -18.04 -19.32 -47.98
N GLU A 218 -17.15 -20.12 -47.38
CA GLU A 218 -16.73 -21.42 -47.92
C GLU A 218 -17.88 -22.41 -47.96
N GLN A 219 -18.67 -22.51 -46.88
CA GLN A 219 -19.88 -23.34 -46.84
C GLN A 219 -20.90 -22.96 -47.92
N VAL A 220 -21.15 -21.67 -48.13
CA VAL A 220 -22.05 -21.20 -49.20
C VAL A 220 -21.51 -21.57 -50.58
N ARG A 221 -20.20 -21.39 -50.82
CA ARG A 221 -19.56 -21.77 -52.09
C ARG A 221 -19.64 -23.28 -52.33
N GLU A 222 -19.43 -24.08 -51.29
CA GLU A 222 -19.52 -25.53 -51.37
C GLU A 222 -20.95 -25.99 -51.64
N ALA A 223 -21.94 -25.44 -50.93
CA ALA A 223 -23.35 -25.71 -51.18
C ALA A 223 -23.78 -25.35 -52.61
N GLN A 224 -23.29 -24.22 -53.14
CA GLN A 224 -23.52 -23.83 -54.53
C GLN A 224 -22.89 -24.82 -55.53
N ARG A 225 -21.67 -25.30 -55.29
CA ARG A 225 -21.02 -26.33 -56.12
C ARG A 225 -21.81 -27.63 -56.10
N GLN A 226 -22.18 -28.11 -54.91
CA GLN A 226 -22.98 -29.33 -54.76
C GLN A 226 -24.36 -29.21 -55.44
N ALA A 227 -25.01 -28.04 -55.36
CA ALA A 227 -26.28 -27.81 -56.05
C ALA A 227 -26.13 -27.83 -57.59
N LEU A 228 -25.04 -27.25 -58.12
CA LEU A 228 -24.72 -27.32 -59.54
C LEU A 228 -24.42 -28.76 -59.99
N GLU A 229 -23.65 -29.51 -59.21
CA GLU A 229 -23.36 -30.92 -59.48
C GLU A 229 -24.63 -31.78 -59.48
N ARG A 230 -25.52 -31.61 -58.50
CA ARG A 230 -26.83 -32.28 -58.49
C ARG A 230 -27.65 -31.96 -59.72
N LYS A 231 -27.73 -30.70 -60.12
CA LYS A 231 -28.43 -30.28 -61.34
C LYS A 231 -27.82 -30.92 -62.60
N GLN A 232 -26.51 -31.02 -62.69
CA GLN A 232 -25.83 -31.70 -63.80
C GLN A 232 -26.12 -33.21 -63.80
N GLN A 233 -26.08 -33.87 -62.63
CA GLN A 233 -26.42 -35.28 -62.48
C GLN A 233 -27.87 -35.55 -62.87
N GLU A 234 -28.82 -34.73 -62.42
CA GLU A 234 -30.23 -34.82 -62.79
C GLU A 234 -30.44 -34.64 -64.30
N GLN A 235 -29.74 -33.70 -64.94
CA GLN A 235 -29.78 -33.53 -66.40
C GLN A 235 -29.21 -34.75 -67.14
N GLN A 236 -28.08 -35.30 -66.69
CA GLN A 236 -27.50 -36.52 -67.27
C GLN A 236 -28.43 -37.72 -67.09
N ALA A 237 -29.02 -37.89 -65.91
CA ALA A 237 -29.99 -38.95 -65.62
C ALA A 237 -31.26 -38.82 -66.47
N ALA A 238 -31.78 -37.60 -66.65
CA ALA A 238 -32.93 -37.34 -67.52
C ALA A 238 -32.62 -37.66 -68.99
N LEU A 239 -31.43 -37.29 -69.49
CA LEU A 239 -30.98 -37.65 -70.82
C LEU A 239 -30.81 -39.17 -70.99
N ALA A 240 -30.24 -39.84 -69.98
CA ALA A 240 -30.10 -41.30 -69.99
C ALA A 240 -31.47 -42.00 -70.02
N LYS A 241 -32.43 -41.53 -69.21
CA LYS A 241 -33.81 -42.02 -69.21
C LYS A 241 -34.48 -41.84 -70.58
N LEU A 242 -34.36 -40.66 -71.20
CA LEU A 242 -34.87 -40.41 -72.55
C LEU A 242 -34.24 -41.33 -73.61
N ARG A 243 -32.97 -41.69 -73.46
CA ARG A 243 -32.30 -42.66 -74.33
C ARG A 243 -32.88 -44.07 -74.14
N MET A 244 -33.00 -44.53 -72.90
CA MET A 244 -33.61 -45.83 -72.59
C MET A 244 -35.06 -45.90 -73.07
N ASP A 245 -35.87 -44.87 -72.84
CA ASP A 245 -37.26 -44.81 -73.32
C ASP A 245 -37.35 -44.86 -74.85
N ARG A 246 -36.41 -44.21 -75.56
CA ARG A 246 -36.32 -44.27 -77.03
C ARG A 246 -35.91 -45.65 -77.52
N GLU A 247 -34.96 -46.31 -76.87
CA GLU A 247 -34.54 -47.67 -77.18
C GLU A 247 -35.66 -48.67 -76.91
N SER A 248 -36.32 -48.56 -75.76
CA SER A 248 -37.49 -49.36 -75.39
C SER A 248 -38.63 -49.20 -76.40
N LYS A 249 -38.96 -47.98 -76.82
CA LYS A 249 -39.96 -47.76 -77.90
C LYS A 249 -39.52 -48.33 -79.25
N ARG A 250 -38.23 -48.27 -79.60
CA ARG A 250 -37.73 -48.92 -80.82
C ARG A 250 -37.85 -50.44 -80.74
N GLN A 251 -37.55 -51.02 -79.59
CA GLN A 251 -37.74 -52.46 -79.36
C GLN A 251 -39.21 -52.83 -79.47
N GLN A 252 -40.13 -52.09 -78.83
CA GLN A 252 -41.57 -52.31 -78.97
C GLN A 252 -42.05 -52.24 -80.43
N ILE A 253 -41.65 -51.22 -81.19
CA ILE A 253 -42.00 -51.14 -82.62
C ILE A 253 -41.42 -52.33 -83.41
N GLY A 254 -40.21 -52.78 -83.07
CA GLY A 254 -39.60 -53.97 -83.64
C GLY A 254 -40.38 -55.25 -83.34
N ASP A 255 -40.75 -55.46 -82.07
CA ASP A 255 -41.53 -56.59 -81.59
C ASP A 255 -42.95 -56.59 -82.19
N ASP A 256 -43.59 -55.42 -82.28
CA ASP A 256 -44.89 -55.21 -82.94
C ASP A 256 -44.79 -55.52 -84.45
N ALA A 257 -43.75 -55.04 -85.13
CA ALA A 257 -43.53 -55.33 -86.55
C ALA A 257 -43.26 -56.82 -86.79
N GLU A 258 -42.52 -57.49 -85.91
CA GLU A 258 -42.33 -58.93 -85.95
C GLU A 258 -43.62 -59.72 -85.73
N THR A 259 -44.41 -59.34 -84.71
CA THR A 259 -45.71 -59.99 -84.46
C THR A 259 -46.67 -59.78 -85.61
N GLN A 260 -46.77 -58.58 -86.18
CA GLN A 260 -47.53 -58.32 -87.40
C GLN A 260 -47.03 -59.18 -88.57
N ARG A 261 -45.71 -59.26 -88.80
CA ARG A 261 -45.14 -60.15 -89.83
C ARG A 261 -45.54 -61.61 -89.62
N ARG A 262 -45.49 -62.12 -88.38
CA ARG A 262 -45.91 -63.49 -88.04
C ARG A 262 -47.41 -63.69 -88.32
N GLN A 263 -48.25 -62.72 -87.99
CA GLN A 263 -49.69 -62.75 -88.30
C GLN A 263 -49.95 -62.76 -89.82
N PHE A 264 -49.28 -61.88 -90.58
CA PHE A 264 -49.36 -61.87 -92.04
C PHE A 264 -48.88 -63.19 -92.66
N ALA A 265 -47.80 -63.77 -92.15
CA ALA A 265 -47.31 -65.06 -92.60
C ALA A 265 -48.34 -66.18 -92.35
N ALA A 266 -48.95 -66.22 -91.16
CA ALA A 266 -50.00 -67.17 -90.83
C ALA A 266 -51.24 -67.02 -91.74
N LEU A 267 -51.71 -65.78 -91.96
CA LEU A 267 -52.83 -65.51 -92.87
C LEU A 267 -52.49 -65.86 -94.33
N ALA A 268 -51.25 -65.63 -94.78
CA ALA A 268 -50.80 -66.02 -96.11
C ALA A 268 -50.73 -67.56 -96.28
N GLU A 269 -50.38 -68.29 -95.22
CA GLU A 269 -50.47 -69.75 -95.22
C GLU A 269 -51.92 -70.24 -95.27
N GLU A 270 -52.83 -69.64 -94.50
CA GLU A 270 -54.27 -69.93 -94.58
C GLU A 270 -54.84 -69.61 -95.97
N GLU A 271 -54.47 -68.47 -96.56
CA GLU A 271 -54.87 -68.11 -97.93
C GLU A 271 -54.36 -69.15 -98.93
N ARG A 272 -53.10 -69.57 -98.82
CA ARG A 272 -52.52 -70.61 -99.69
C ARG A 272 -53.30 -71.92 -99.55
N ARG A 273 -53.65 -72.31 -98.32
CA ARG A 273 -54.47 -73.50 -98.04
C ARG A 273 -55.88 -73.38 -98.65
N LEU A 274 -56.53 -72.23 -98.53
CA LEU A 274 -57.85 -71.98 -99.10
C LEU A 274 -57.81 -71.97 -100.64
N ARG A 275 -56.81 -71.35 -101.26
CA ARG A 275 -56.62 -71.40 -102.73
C ARG A 275 -56.39 -72.82 -103.21
N GLN A 276 -55.57 -73.62 -102.50
CA GLN A 276 -55.37 -75.03 -102.84
C GLN A 276 -56.67 -75.83 -102.73
N SER A 277 -57.46 -75.59 -101.68
CA SER A 277 -58.80 -76.19 -101.54
C SER A 277 -59.72 -75.78 -102.69
N LEU A 278 -59.82 -74.48 -103.00
CA LEU A 278 -60.62 -73.96 -104.12
C LEU A 278 -60.19 -74.52 -105.47
N GLN A 279 -58.88 -74.66 -105.71
CA GLN A 279 -58.36 -75.31 -106.91
C GLN A 279 -58.71 -76.80 -106.94
N ALA A 280 -58.66 -77.50 -105.79
CA ALA A 280 -59.10 -78.89 -105.70
C ALA A 280 -60.60 -79.01 -106.01
N TRP A 281 -61.45 -78.17 -105.42
CA TRP A 281 -62.88 -78.11 -105.71
C TRP A 281 -63.17 -77.73 -107.17
N SER A 282 -62.46 -76.76 -107.75
CA SER A 282 -62.63 -76.36 -109.15
C SER A 282 -62.18 -77.48 -110.10
N LYS A 283 -61.12 -78.22 -109.76
CA LYS A 283 -60.72 -79.43 -110.50
C LYS A 283 -61.77 -80.52 -110.38
N GLU A 284 -62.30 -80.77 -109.19
CA GLU A 284 -63.38 -81.73 -108.97
C GLU A 284 -64.65 -81.34 -109.72
N GLN A 285 -64.97 -80.05 -109.78
CA GLN A 285 -66.08 -79.52 -110.56
C GLN A 285 -65.83 -79.63 -112.06
N ALA A 286 -64.62 -79.35 -112.54
CA ALA A 286 -64.22 -79.58 -113.92
C ALA A 286 -64.26 -81.07 -114.28
N GLU A 287 -63.81 -81.96 -113.40
CA GLU A 287 -63.91 -83.41 -113.54
C GLU A 287 -65.39 -83.84 -113.61
N ALA A 288 -66.25 -83.32 -112.73
CA ALA A 288 -67.69 -83.56 -112.77
C ALA A 288 -68.33 -83.05 -114.09
N TYR A 289 -67.92 -81.88 -114.58
CA TYR A 289 -68.37 -81.37 -115.89
C TYR A 289 -67.86 -82.23 -117.06
N THR A 290 -66.61 -82.68 -117.03
CA THR A 290 -66.10 -83.61 -118.06
C THR A 290 -66.79 -84.98 -118.00
N ASN A 291 -67.17 -85.44 -116.81
CA ASN A 291 -67.96 -86.65 -116.64
C ASN A 291 -69.39 -86.46 -117.17
N LEU A 292 -70.01 -85.31 -116.93
CA LEU A 292 -71.29 -84.93 -117.54
C LEU A 292 -71.19 -84.82 -119.07
N GLU A 293 -70.12 -84.25 -119.62
CA GLU A 293 -69.90 -84.22 -121.07
C GLU A 293 -69.68 -85.62 -121.65
N LYS A 294 -68.95 -86.50 -120.95
CA LYS A 294 -68.80 -87.91 -121.33
C LYS A 294 -70.14 -88.65 -121.30
N GLU A 295 -70.99 -88.44 -120.30
CA GLU A 295 -72.35 -88.99 -120.25
C GLU A 295 -73.23 -88.42 -121.37
N ARG A 296 -73.08 -87.14 -121.71
CA ARG A 296 -73.84 -86.47 -122.78
C ARG A 296 -73.38 -86.90 -124.18
N VAL A 297 -72.11 -87.27 -124.37
CA VAL A 297 -71.58 -87.86 -125.62
C VAL A 297 -71.95 -89.34 -125.72
N ALA A 298 -71.92 -90.10 -124.62
CA ALA A 298 -72.40 -91.48 -124.57
C ALA A 298 -73.91 -91.57 -124.87
N SER A 299 -74.70 -90.59 -124.41
CA SER A 299 -76.14 -90.48 -124.71
C SER A 299 -76.43 -90.10 -126.19
N ARG A 300 -75.48 -89.46 -126.89
CA ARG A 300 -75.63 -89.12 -128.32
C ARG A 300 -75.31 -90.26 -129.30
N GLN A 301 -74.67 -91.34 -128.87
CA GLN A 301 -74.33 -92.48 -129.72
C GLN A 301 -75.38 -93.62 -129.71
N SER A 302 -76.47 -93.49 -128.94
CA SER A 302 -77.45 -94.57 -128.73
C SER A 302 -78.76 -94.49 -129.55
N SER A 303 -78.99 -93.49 -130.42
CA SER A 303 -80.30 -93.40 -131.11
C SER A 303 -80.32 -92.82 -132.53
N ARG A 304 -79.38 -93.20 -133.40
CA ARG A 304 -79.55 -92.95 -134.84
C ARG A 304 -78.81 -93.94 -135.75
N GLY A 305 -79.58 -94.94 -136.18
CA GLY A 305 -79.53 -95.45 -137.56
C GLY A 305 -78.80 -96.76 -137.78
N ARG A 306 -79.54 -97.79 -138.21
CA ARG A 306 -79.19 -98.52 -139.44
C ARG A 306 -80.28 -99.52 -139.84
N ASP A 307 -80.99 -99.15 -140.90
CA ASP A 307 -81.63 -100.06 -141.85
C ASP A 307 -80.86 -99.96 -143.17
N GLY A 308 -80.68 -101.09 -143.85
CA GLY A 308 -80.63 -101.13 -145.32
C GLY A 308 -79.28 -101.03 -146.05
N THR A 309 -78.63 -102.19 -146.23
CA THR A 309 -78.19 -102.79 -147.51
C THR A 309 -77.32 -102.00 -148.52
N ASN A 310 -76.17 -102.59 -148.91
CA ASN A 310 -75.86 -102.88 -150.32
C ASN A 310 -74.83 -104.02 -150.50
N VAL A 311 -74.79 -104.55 -151.72
CA VAL A 311 -74.35 -105.86 -152.25
C VAL A 311 -72.94 -105.84 -152.88
N ASP A 312 -72.26 -107.01 -152.89
CA ASP A 312 -71.16 -107.58 -153.73
C ASP A 312 -69.92 -106.72 -154.14
N GLU A 313 -68.71 -107.25 -154.40
CA GLU A 313 -68.34 -108.42 -155.23
C GLU A 313 -66.84 -108.81 -155.02
N ALA A 314 -66.47 -110.07 -155.37
CA ALA A 314 -65.14 -110.69 -155.57
C ALA A 314 -64.41 -111.39 -154.40
#